data_AF-A0AAP6EDS5-F1
#
_entry.id   AF-A0AAP6EDS5-F1
#
_cell.length_a   1.000
_cell.length_b   1.000
_cell.length_c   1.000
_cell.angle_alpha   90.00
_cell.angle_beta   90.00
_cell.angle_gamma   90.00
#
_symmetry.space_group_name_H-M   'P 1'
#
loop_
_entity.id
_entity.type
_entity.pdbx_description
1 polymer ?
#
loop_
_entity_poly.entity_id
_entity_poly.type
_entity_poly.pdbx_seq_one_letter_code
_entity_poly.pdbx_strand_id
1 'polypeptide(L)'
;MRTRGGILLANLLTGLALGFTVTRIGFGDYAELNRMFTFQDLRMFLSFIGAVVIIAVVFALLRVRRGARRIHAGVVPGAVLFGIGWAISGGCPAIPLVQVASGYLPAVVTIAGIVVGVRLARWAGSRRLVRVDRGSCEV
;
A
#
# COMPACT_ATOMS: atom_id res chain seq x y z
N MET A 1 27.94 0.80 -14.78
CA MET A 1 27.40 2.09 -14.29
C MET A 1 26.20 2.62 -15.09
N ARG A 2 26.01 2.23 -16.38
CA ARG A 2 24.89 2.65 -17.25
C ARG A 2 23.49 2.12 -16.84
N THR A 3 23.42 1.07 -16.03
CA THR A 3 22.17 0.42 -15.59
C THR A 3 21.44 1.14 -14.46
N ARG A 4 22.15 1.87 -13.58
CA ARG A 4 21.51 2.58 -12.46
C ARG A 4 20.61 3.73 -12.93
N GLY A 5 21.06 4.49 -13.94
CA GLY A 5 20.29 5.61 -14.50
C GLY A 5 19.00 5.16 -15.20
N GLY A 6 19.06 4.08 -15.99
CA GLY A 6 17.88 3.55 -16.69
C GLY A 6 16.83 2.97 -15.73
N ILE A 7 17.26 2.26 -14.68
CA ILE A 7 16.35 1.73 -13.66
C ILE A 7 15.70 2.86 -12.86
N LEU A 8 16.46 3.91 -12.52
CA LEU A 8 15.92 5.10 -11.85
C LEU A 8 14.86 5.81 -12.69
N LEU A 9 15.13 6.03 -13.98
CA LEU A 9 14.18 6.61 -14.92
C LEU A 9 12.92 5.77 -15.06
N ALA A 10 13.05 4.44 -15.19
CA ALA A 10 11.91 3.54 -15.28
C ALA A 10 11.04 3.59 -14.01
N ASN A 11 11.64 3.63 -12.82
CA ASN A 11 10.91 3.78 -11.57
C ASN A 11 10.19 5.12 -11.48
N LEU A 12 10.84 6.21 -11.90
CA LEU A 12 10.26 7.55 -11.88
C LEU A 12 9.05 7.65 -12.81
N LEU A 13 9.18 7.14 -14.04
CA LEU A 13 8.12 7.13 -15.05
C LEU A 13 6.95 6.25 -14.61
N THR A 14 7.23 5.06 -14.07
CA THR A 14 6.19 4.15 -13.59
C THR A 14 5.45 4.74 -12.39
N GLY A 15 6.17 5.39 -11.46
CA GLY A 15 5.59 6.09 -10.32
C GLY A 15 4.71 7.27 -10.74
N LEU A 16 5.16 8.08 -11.70
CA LEU A 16 4.37 9.17 -12.27
C LEU A 16 3.12 8.67 -13.00
N ALA A 17 3.24 7.60 -13.79
CA ALA A 17 2.11 6.99 -14.49
C ALA A 17 1.08 6.43 -13.51
N LEU A 18 1.53 5.80 -12.42
CA LEU A 18 0.66 5.31 -11.36
C LEU A 18 -0.04 6.47 -10.62
N GLY A 19 0.71 7.52 -10.26
CA GLY A 19 0.13 8.72 -9.64
C GLY A 19 -0.91 9.38 -10.53
N PHE A 20 -0.59 9.58 -11.82
CA PHE A 20 -1.49 10.18 -12.79
C PHE A 20 -2.78 9.38 -12.96
N THR A 21 -2.69 8.05 -13.08
CA THR A 21 -3.88 7.20 -13.19
C THR A 21 -4.74 7.25 -11.94
N VAL A 22 -4.15 7.16 -10.75
CA VAL A 22 -4.89 7.21 -9.47
C VAL A 22 -5.57 8.57 -9.25
N THR A 23 -4.89 9.68 -9.54
CA THR A 23 -5.48 11.03 -9.45
C THR A 23 -6.63 11.20 -10.45
N ARG A 24 -6.52 10.66 -11.67
CA ARG A 24 -7.57 10.73 -12.70
C ARG A 24 -8.80 9.86 -12.37
N ILE A 25 -8.63 8.80 -11.58
CA ILE A 25 -9.74 7.95 -11.14
C ILE A 25 -10.51 8.57 -9.96
N GLY A 26 -9.95 9.57 -9.27
CA GLY A 26 -10.61 10.21 -8.13
C GLY A 26 -10.43 9.48 -6.79
N PHE A 27 -9.52 8.49 -6.73
CA PHE A 27 -9.10 7.83 -5.47
C PHE A 27 -8.39 8.78 -4.48
N GLY A 28 -8.25 10.06 -4.84
CA GLY A 28 -7.68 11.10 -3.97
C GLY A 28 -8.65 11.61 -2.89
N ASP A 29 -9.95 11.32 -2.95
CA ASP A 29 -10.92 11.78 -1.95
C ASP A 29 -11.37 10.62 -1.03
N TYR A 30 -11.39 10.88 0.27
CA TYR A 30 -11.90 9.97 1.29
C TYR A 30 -13.39 9.71 1.14
N ALA A 31 -14.16 10.70 0.70
CA ALA A 31 -15.61 10.58 0.52
C ALA A 31 -15.95 9.57 -0.60
N GLU A 32 -15.20 9.60 -1.70
CA GLU A 32 -15.40 8.69 -2.83
C GLU A 32 -15.00 7.25 -2.48
N LEU A 33 -13.93 7.08 -1.69
CA LEU A 33 -13.53 5.79 -1.13
C LEU A 33 -14.59 5.22 -0.18
N ASN A 34 -15.21 6.06 0.66
CA ASN A 34 -16.31 5.62 1.51
C ASN A 34 -17.54 5.20 0.70
N ARG A 35 -17.86 5.93 -0.39
CA ARG A 35 -18.93 5.55 -1.36
C ARG A 35 -18.67 4.22 -2.04
N MET A 36 -17.41 3.86 -2.26
CA MET A 36 -17.03 2.55 -2.76
C MET A 36 -17.36 1.43 -1.76
N PHE A 37 -17.07 1.60 -0.46
CA PHE A 37 -17.37 0.59 0.56
C PHE A 37 -18.86 0.51 0.94
N THR A 38 -19.60 1.60 0.75
CA THR A 38 -21.05 1.64 0.94
C THR A 38 -21.83 1.20 -0.31
N PHE A 39 -21.14 0.70 -1.34
CA PHE A 39 -21.71 0.23 -2.61
C PHE A 39 -22.58 1.26 -3.35
N GLN A 40 -22.40 2.55 -3.07
CA GLN A 40 -23.13 3.61 -3.76
C GLN A 40 -22.58 3.85 -5.17
N ASP A 41 -21.27 3.63 -5.37
CA ASP A 41 -20.59 3.79 -6.66
C ASP A 41 -20.04 2.47 -7.21
N LEU A 42 -20.88 1.77 -7.98
CA LEU A 42 -20.49 0.53 -8.68
C LEU A 42 -19.35 0.77 -9.68
N ARG A 43 -19.24 1.98 -10.25
CA ARG A 43 -18.20 2.30 -11.25
C ARG A 43 -16.80 2.24 -10.65
N MET A 44 -16.61 2.83 -9.46
CA MET A 44 -15.31 2.83 -8.78
C MET A 44 -14.97 1.44 -8.25
N PHE A 45 -15.97 0.72 -7.72
CA PHE A 45 -15.82 -0.67 -7.28
C PHE A 45 -15.39 -1.62 -8.41
N LEU A 46 -16.06 -1.55 -9.57
CA LEU A 46 -15.70 -2.34 -10.75
C LEU A 46 -14.32 -1.97 -11.30
N SER A 47 -13.93 -0.70 -11.25
CA SER A 47 -12.58 -0.28 -11.66
C SER A 47 -11.48 -0.89 -10.78
N PHE A 48 -11.73 -0.98 -9.46
CA PHE A 48 -10.81 -1.60 -8.51
C PHE A 48 -10.71 -3.11 -8.72
N ILE A 49 -11.85 -3.81 -8.82
CA ILE A 49 -11.87 -5.25 -9.11
C ILE A 49 -11.21 -5.55 -10.45
N GLY A 50 -11.53 -4.77 -11.49
CA GLY A 50 -10.92 -4.90 -12.82
C GLY A 50 -9.41 -4.76 -12.75
N ALA A 51 -8.89 -3.75 -12.05
CA ALA A 51 -7.45 -3.57 -11.87
C ALA A 51 -6.80 -4.76 -11.14
N VAL A 52 -7.42 -5.27 -10.06
CA VAL A 52 -6.91 -6.43 -9.31
C VAL A 52 -6.90 -7.69 -10.19
N VAL A 53 -7.98 -7.94 -10.94
CA VAL A 53 -8.09 -9.09 -11.85
C VAL A 53 -7.06 -8.99 -12.97
N ILE A 54 -6.91 -7.83 -13.61
CA ILE A 54 -5.92 -7.62 -14.67
C ILE A 54 -4.51 -7.89 -14.14
N ILE A 55 -4.14 -7.31 -13.00
CA ILE A 55 -2.82 -7.55 -12.39
C ILE A 55 -2.63 -9.03 -12.05
N ALA A 56 -3.65 -9.69 -11.49
CA ALA A 56 -3.58 -11.11 -11.15
C ALA A 56 -3.37 -11.99 -12.40
N VAL A 57 -4.11 -11.72 -13.47
CA VAL A 57 -3.99 -12.42 -14.77
C VAL A 57 -2.62 -12.16 -15.38
N VAL A 58 -2.15 -10.92 -15.44
CA VAL A 58 -0.83 -10.57 -15.97
C VAL A 58 0.28 -11.26 -15.18
N PHE A 59 0.22 -11.27 -13.85
CA PHE A 59 1.19 -11.96 -13.00
C PHE A 59 1.16 -13.48 -13.20
N ALA A 60 -0.02 -14.06 -13.41
CA ALA A 60 -0.19 -15.48 -13.70
C ALA A 60 0.40 -15.84 -15.07
N LEU A 61 0.11 -15.04 -16.11
CA LEU A 61 0.63 -15.22 -17.47
C LEU A 61 2.15 -15.08 -17.53
N LEU A 62 2.70 -14.07 -16.86
CA LEU A 62 4.15 -13.83 -16.77
C LEU A 62 4.86 -14.82 -15.84
N ARG A 63 4.13 -15.75 -15.20
CA ARG A 63 4.64 -16.73 -14.23
C ARG A 63 5.64 -16.12 -13.25
N VAL A 64 5.32 -14.93 -12.74
CA VAL A 64 6.19 -14.19 -11.81
C VAL A 64 6.45 -15.09 -10.61
N ARG A 65 7.72 -15.47 -10.39
CA ARG A 65 8.11 -16.25 -9.22
C ARG A 65 7.80 -15.44 -7.98
N ARG A 66 6.75 -15.84 -7.25
CA ARG A 66 6.50 -15.34 -5.90
C ARG A 66 7.59 -15.93 -5.02
N GLY A 67 8.42 -15.07 -4.42
CA GLY A 67 9.34 -15.50 -3.37
C GLY A 67 8.53 -16.20 -2.29
N ALA A 68 8.95 -17.41 -1.89
CA ALA A 68 8.31 -18.17 -0.82
C ALA A 68 8.51 -17.40 0.49
N ARG A 69 7.61 -16.46 0.77
CA ARG A 69 7.61 -15.71 2.03
C ARG A 69 7.11 -16.69 3.08
N ARG A 70 8.00 -17.12 3.98
CA ARG A 70 7.60 -17.96 5.11
C ARG A 70 6.51 -17.23 5.90
N ILE A 71 5.37 -17.88 6.07
CA ILE A 71 4.24 -17.35 6.84
C ILE A 71 4.54 -17.68 8.30
N HIS A 72 4.74 -16.66 9.11
CA HIS A 72 5.00 -16.78 10.55
C HIS A 72 3.78 -16.34 11.34
N ALA A 73 3.66 -16.81 12.59
CA ALA A 73 2.55 -16.43 13.47
C ALA A 73 2.44 -14.90 13.65
N GLY A 74 3.57 -14.16 13.55
CA GLY A 74 3.60 -12.70 13.59
C GLY A 74 2.93 -11.98 12.40
N VAL A 75 2.63 -12.69 11.31
CA VAL A 75 1.98 -12.09 10.12
C VAL A 75 0.51 -11.78 10.40
N VAL A 76 -0.19 -12.64 11.14
CA VAL A 76 -1.61 -12.46 11.44
C VAL A 76 -1.91 -11.16 12.20
N PRO A 77 -1.28 -10.87 13.37
CA PRO A 77 -1.54 -9.63 14.08
C PRO A 77 -1.07 -8.39 13.29
N GLY A 78 0.01 -8.52 12.51
CA GLY A 78 0.47 -7.44 11.63
C GLY A 78 -0.52 -7.13 10.50
N ALA A 79 -1.09 -8.16 9.88
CA ALA A 79 -2.08 -8.01 8.82
C ALA A 79 -3.40 -7.41 9.35
N VAL A 80 -3.84 -7.82 10.54
CA VAL A 80 -5.02 -7.23 11.20
C VAL A 80 -4.79 -5.75 11.51
N LEU A 81 -3.66 -5.40 12.13
CA LEU A 81 -3.34 -4.01 12.46
C LEU A 81 -3.22 -3.13 11.21
N PHE A 82 -2.63 -3.67 10.14
CA PHE A 82 -2.53 -3.02 8.84
C PHE A 82 -3.90 -2.81 8.19
N GLY A 83 -4.77 -3.83 8.23
CA GLY A 83 -6.14 -3.76 7.69
C GLY A 83 -7.01 -2.75 8.44
N ILE A 84 -6.92 -2.70 9.78
CA ILE A 84 -7.60 -1.70 10.61
C ILE A 84 -7.10 -0.30 10.25
N GLY A 85 -5.78 -0.12 10.14
CA GLY A 85 -5.19 1.16 9.74
C GLY A 85 -5.71 1.62 8.38
N TRP A 86 -5.78 0.72 7.41
CA TRP A 86 -6.32 1.00 6.08
C TRP A 86 -7.80 1.41 6.10
N ALA A 87 -8.61 0.74 6.91
CA ALA A 87 -10.04 1.05 7.06
C ALA A 87 -10.26 2.44 7.69
N ILE A 88 -9.44 2.80 8.69
CA ILE A 88 -9.51 4.12 9.34
C ILE A 88 -8.97 5.22 8.42
N SER A 89 -7.86 4.95 7.74
CA SER A 89 -7.20 5.93 6.86
C SER A 89 -7.85 6.02 5.48
N GLY A 90 -8.92 5.27 5.22
CA GLY A 90 -9.70 5.33 3.98
C GLY A 90 -8.86 5.27 2.70
N GLY A 91 -7.70 4.60 2.71
CA GLY A 91 -6.72 4.72 1.63
C GLY A 91 -5.60 3.67 1.71
N CYS A 92 -5.22 3.12 0.56
CA CYS A 92 -4.06 2.22 0.44
C CYS A 92 -2.76 2.99 0.64
N PRO A 93 -1.64 2.38 1.03
CA PRO A 93 -0.40 3.12 1.33
C PRO A 93 0.09 4.01 0.18
N ALA A 94 -0.32 3.74 -1.07
CA ALA A 94 -0.02 4.59 -2.22
C ALA A 94 -0.88 5.86 -2.30
N ILE A 95 -2.13 5.84 -1.79
CA ILE A 95 -3.07 6.97 -1.89
C ILE A 95 -2.62 8.19 -1.08
N PRO A 96 -2.16 8.07 0.19
CA PRO A 96 -1.63 9.22 0.93
C PRO A 96 -0.45 9.91 0.23
N LEU A 97 0.41 9.14 -0.44
CA LEU A 97 1.52 9.69 -1.24
C LEU A 97 1.01 10.52 -2.43
N VAL A 98 -0.02 10.03 -3.13
CA VAL A 98 -0.65 10.73 -4.26
C VAL A 98 -1.47 11.94 -3.79
N GLN A 99 -2.16 11.82 -2.66
CA GLN A 99 -2.95 12.89 -2.05
C GLN A 99 -2.08 14.04 -1.53
N VAL A 100 -0.93 13.76 -0.90
CA VAL A 100 0.05 14.80 -0.54
C VAL A 100 0.58 15.52 -1.78
N ALA A 101 0.86 14.79 -2.87
CA ALA A 101 1.25 15.40 -4.14
C ALA A 101 0.13 16.23 -4.79
N SER A 102 -1.13 15.93 -4.45
CA SER A 102 -2.33 16.65 -4.92
C SER A 102 -2.74 17.81 -4.00
N GLY A 103 -2.01 18.10 -2.93
CA GLY A 103 -2.29 19.21 -2.00
C GLY A 103 -3.34 18.91 -0.92
N TYR A 104 -3.68 17.64 -0.69
CA TYR A 104 -4.71 17.25 0.29
C TYR A 104 -4.11 17.20 1.72
N LEU A 105 -4.44 18.18 2.56
CA LEU A 105 -3.92 18.30 3.94
C LEU A 105 -4.09 17.03 4.82
N PRO A 106 -5.23 16.31 4.78
CA PRO A 106 -5.42 15.08 5.58
C PRO A 106 -4.40 13.97 5.29
N ALA A 107 -3.81 13.94 4.09
CA ALA A 107 -2.84 12.93 3.71
C ALA A 107 -1.52 13.05 4.49
N VAL A 108 -1.15 14.28 4.89
CA VAL A 108 0.04 14.54 5.70
C VAL A 108 -0.08 13.87 7.08
N VAL A 109 -1.27 13.91 7.69
CA VAL A 109 -1.55 13.24 8.97
C VAL A 109 -1.40 11.73 8.84
N THR A 110 -1.89 11.16 7.73
CA THR A 110 -1.76 9.72 7.46
C THR A 110 -0.31 9.31 7.25
N ILE A 111 0.48 10.09 6.49
CA ILE A 111 1.92 9.84 6.32
C ILE A 111 2.66 9.97 7.66
N ALA A 112 2.36 10.99 8.47
CA ALA A 112 2.94 11.14 9.80
C ALA A 112 2.61 9.93 10.69
N GLY A 113 1.35 9.46 10.67
CA GLY A 113 0.91 8.25 11.35
C GLY A 113 1.68 6.99 10.91
N ILE A 114 1.92 6.82 9.61
CA ILE A 114 2.73 5.71 9.07
C ILE A 114 4.17 5.80 9.59
N VAL A 115 4.80 6.97 9.51
CA VAL A 115 6.19 7.16 9.96
C VAL A 115 6.33 6.90 11.46
N VAL A 116 5.43 7.47 12.26
CA VAL A 116 5.38 7.28 13.71
C VAL A 116 5.10 5.82 14.06
N GLY A 117 4.11 5.20 13.42
CA GLY A 117 3.75 3.80 13.64
C GLY A 117 4.89 2.83 13.31
N VAL A 118 5.61 3.04 12.20
CA VAL A 118 6.80 2.25 11.86
C VAL A 118 7.92 2.46 12.87
N ARG A 119 8.16 3.70 13.31
CA ARG A 119 9.17 4.01 14.34
C ARG A 119 8.81 3.35 15.68
N LEU A 120 7.55 3.40 16.10
CA LEU A 120 7.04 2.78 17.32
C LEU A 120 7.11 1.27 17.27
N ALA A 121 6.68 0.64 16.16
CA ALA A 121 6.76 -0.80 15.98
C ALA A 121 8.22 -1.29 16.04
N ARG A 122 9.14 -0.55 15.42
CA ARG A 122 10.59 -0.84 15.52
C ARG A 122 11.10 -0.66 16.95
N TRP A 123 10.71 0.41 17.62
CA TRP A 123 11.13 0.71 19.00
C TRP A 123 10.61 -0.33 20.00
N ALA A 124 9.33 -0.68 19.93
CA ALA A 124 8.71 -1.73 20.75
C ALA A 124 9.34 -3.10 20.48
N GLY A 125 9.70 -3.36 19.22
CA GLY A 125 10.43 -4.54 18.79
C GLY A 125 11.88 -4.60 19.29
N SER A 126 12.55 -3.45 19.45
CA SER A 126 13.91 -3.36 20.02
C SER A 126 13.90 -3.48 21.54
N ARG A 127 12.84 -3.02 22.22
CA ARG A 127 12.67 -3.15 23.68
C ARG A 127 12.13 -4.51 24.14
N ARG A 128 12.00 -5.49 23.24
CA ARG A 128 11.40 -6.83 23.52
C ARG A 128 10.00 -6.78 24.16
N LEU A 129 9.30 -5.65 24.06
CA LEU A 129 7.96 -5.46 24.64
C LEU A 129 6.90 -6.32 23.94
N VAL A 130 7.10 -6.60 22.65
CA VAL A 130 6.25 -7.51 21.88
C VAL A 130 7.09 -8.65 21.33
N ARG A 131 6.87 -9.85 21.87
CA ARG A 131 7.52 -11.09 21.42
C ARG A 131 6.81 -11.61 20.17
N VAL A 132 6.88 -10.83 19.09
CA VAL A 132 6.36 -11.24 17.78
C VAL A 132 7.32 -12.25 17.20
N ASP A 133 6.82 -13.43 16.84
CA ASP A 133 7.61 -14.44 16.14
C ASP A 133 8.09 -13.87 14.79
N ARG A 134 9.42 -13.70 14.68
CA ARG A 134 10.10 -13.12 13.52
C ARG A 134 10.79 -14.20 12.68
N GLY A 135 10.27 -15.43 12.56
CA GLY A 135 10.91 -16.54 11.83
C GLY A 135 11.44 -16.24 10.40
N SER A 136 11.21 -15.04 9.86
CA SER A 136 11.89 -14.46 8.70
C SER A 136 13.36 -14.06 8.93
N CYS A 137 13.84 -13.92 10.17
CA CYS A 137 15.20 -13.48 10.51
C CYS A 137 16.14 -14.63 10.90
N GLU A 138 15.70 -15.88 10.86
CA GLU A 138 16.57 -17.05 10.96
C GLU A 138 17.06 -17.42 9.56
N VAL A 139 18.04 -16.67 9.08
CA VAL A 139 18.95 -17.01 7.97
C VAL A 139 20.24 -16.23 8.12
#